data_AF-A0A0S7YFD1-F1
#
_entry.id   AF-A0A0S7YFD1-F1
#
_cell.length_a   1.000
_cell.length_b   1.000
_cell.length_c   1.000
_cell.angle_alpha   90.00
_cell.angle_beta   90.00
_cell.angle_gamma   90.00
#
_symmetry.space_group_name_H-M   'P 1'
#
loop_
_entity.id
_entity.type
_entity.pdbx_description
1 polymer ?
#
loop_
_entity_poly.entity_id
_entity_poly.type
_entity_poly.pdbx_seq_one_letter_code
_entity_poly.pdbx_strand_id
1 'polypeptide(L)'
;SEPAISDCIFFQNTGGAGGGGGAIALHWGSNPNITNCVFSQNTAGEGGGVFCLDSDPTITYCIFAKNEATGFSAGGGLQGRSAHPTIINCTFTENTAITRGGGINFKYYTHAVITNCILWNDTPEEIYAEDGDPIVTYCDVQGGWTGTGNIDADPLFADTANGDYHLSWINFPIEDSTKSPCIDAGDPASLLDPDSTIADMGALYFSQEVGIREETTKPITFYQGPTIFSGPLVLPQGKNCRIYDITGREIDANHLLPGVYFIEVKGYIINKVIKVK
;
A
#
# COMPACT_ATOMS: atom_id res chain seq x y z
N SER A 1 4.51 21.60 -18.32
CA SER A 1 5.42 20.44 -18.13
C SER A 1 4.59 19.31 -17.55
N GLU A 2 5.00 18.06 -17.75
CA GLU A 2 4.43 16.89 -17.07
C GLU A 2 5.40 16.44 -15.98
N PRO A 3 5.47 17.14 -14.83
CA PRO A 3 6.34 16.72 -13.76
C PRO A 3 5.85 15.38 -13.20
N ALA A 4 6.78 14.46 -12.96
CA ALA A 4 6.50 13.22 -12.25
C ALA A 4 6.72 13.44 -10.75
N ILE A 5 5.74 13.07 -9.94
CA ILE A 5 5.82 13.04 -8.49
C ILE A 5 5.66 11.57 -8.11
N SER A 6 6.73 10.94 -7.66
CA SER A 6 6.69 9.53 -7.27
C SER A 6 7.35 9.29 -5.92
N ASP A 7 6.89 8.24 -5.23
CA ASP A 7 7.54 7.72 -4.01
C ASP A 7 7.66 8.77 -2.89
N CYS A 8 6.68 9.67 -2.82
CA CYS A 8 6.67 10.79 -1.88
C CYS A 8 5.69 10.58 -0.74
N ILE A 9 6.04 11.08 0.45
CA ILE A 9 5.15 11.18 1.60
C ILE A 9 4.90 12.66 1.88
N PHE A 10 3.66 13.09 1.71
CA PHE A 10 3.17 14.41 2.09
C PHE A 10 2.40 14.28 3.40
N PHE A 11 3.04 14.68 4.49
CA PHE A 11 2.51 14.52 5.84
C PHE A 11 2.35 15.86 6.55
N GLN A 12 1.17 16.12 7.13
CA GLN A 12 0.91 17.30 7.96
C GLN A 12 1.23 18.65 7.28
N ASN A 13 1.00 18.75 5.97
CA ASN A 13 1.12 20.01 5.26
C ASN A 13 -0.16 20.85 5.39
N THR A 14 -0.03 22.17 5.34
CA THR A 14 -1.16 23.09 5.43
C THR A 14 -1.21 24.02 4.22
N GLY A 15 -2.30 23.93 3.45
CA GLY A 15 -2.62 24.78 2.31
C GLY A 15 -3.43 26.02 2.73
N GLY A 16 -3.24 27.13 2.00
CA GLY A 16 -3.95 28.39 2.26
C GLY A 16 -5.42 28.36 1.84
N ALA A 17 -6.24 29.25 2.43
CA ALA A 17 -7.70 29.34 2.23
C ALA A 17 -8.16 29.87 0.85
N GLY A 18 -7.33 29.81 -0.20
CA GLY A 18 -7.56 30.47 -1.48
C GLY A 18 -7.24 29.61 -2.70
N GLY A 19 -7.65 28.34 -2.68
CA GLY A 19 -7.37 27.39 -3.76
C GLY A 19 -6.01 26.69 -3.64
N GLY A 20 -5.47 26.54 -2.43
CA GLY A 20 -4.29 25.70 -2.20
C GLY A 20 -4.70 24.34 -1.69
N GLY A 21 -4.22 23.25 -2.29
CA GLY A 21 -4.30 21.91 -1.69
C GLY A 21 -3.35 21.79 -0.52
N GLY A 22 -3.67 20.91 0.44
CA GLY A 22 -2.86 20.79 1.66
C GLY A 22 -1.44 20.35 1.36
N ALA A 23 -1.27 19.40 0.43
CA ALA A 23 0.03 18.97 -0.08
C ALA A 23 0.35 19.54 -1.47
N ILE A 24 -0.58 19.43 -2.42
CA ILE A 24 -0.35 19.83 -3.82
C ILE A 24 -1.52 20.67 -4.31
N ALA A 25 -1.21 21.80 -4.95
CA ALA A 25 -2.15 22.61 -5.70
C ALA A 25 -1.76 22.61 -7.18
N LEU A 26 -2.66 22.11 -8.04
CA LEU A 26 -2.51 22.08 -9.48
C LEU A 26 -3.43 23.13 -10.09
N HIS A 27 -2.86 24.03 -10.87
CA HIS A 27 -3.59 25.10 -11.53
C HIS A 27 -3.24 25.18 -13.00
N TRP A 28 -4.25 25.51 -13.81
CA TRP A 28 -4.12 26.07 -15.16
C TRP A 28 -3.32 25.16 -16.11
N GLY A 29 -3.76 23.92 -16.26
CA GLY A 29 -3.19 22.92 -17.17
C GLY A 29 -1.96 22.22 -16.61
N SER A 30 -1.80 22.20 -15.29
CA SER A 30 -0.76 21.43 -14.61
C SER A 30 -1.19 19.97 -14.49
N ASN A 31 -0.62 19.10 -15.33
CA ASN A 31 -1.05 17.70 -15.48
C ASN A 31 0.09 16.73 -15.11
N PRO A 32 0.45 16.61 -13.81
CA PRO A 32 1.48 15.68 -13.36
C PRO A 32 1.02 14.23 -13.40
N ASN A 33 1.99 13.32 -13.45
CA ASN A 33 1.81 11.93 -13.05
C ASN A 33 2.21 11.82 -11.57
N ILE A 34 1.26 11.45 -10.71
CA ILE A 34 1.44 11.26 -9.28
C ILE A 34 1.31 9.77 -8.99
N THR A 35 2.41 9.13 -8.60
CA THR A 35 2.47 7.68 -8.49
C THR A 35 3.08 7.23 -7.16
N ASN A 36 2.52 6.23 -6.51
CA ASN A 36 3.10 5.64 -5.29
C ASN A 36 3.39 6.68 -4.20
N CYS A 37 2.43 7.58 -3.96
CA CYS A 37 2.56 8.65 -2.98
C CYS A 37 1.53 8.51 -1.85
N VAL A 38 1.92 8.95 -0.66
CA VAL A 38 1.05 8.98 0.51
C VAL A 38 0.77 10.44 0.87
N PHE A 39 -0.50 10.82 0.86
CA PHE A 39 -1.02 12.09 1.34
C PHE A 39 -1.72 11.82 2.66
N SER A 40 -1.10 12.22 3.78
CA SER A 40 -1.70 11.98 5.08
C SER A 40 -1.70 13.17 6.03
N GLN A 41 -2.83 13.38 6.72
CA GLN A 41 -3.00 14.44 7.70
C GLN A 41 -2.74 15.85 7.13
N ASN A 42 -2.92 16.04 5.83
CA ASN A 42 -2.80 17.36 5.23
C ASN A 42 -4.11 18.13 5.39
N THR A 43 -4.01 19.45 5.54
CA THR A 43 -5.16 20.31 5.79
C THR A 43 -5.15 21.48 4.83
N ALA A 44 -6.29 21.83 4.24
CA ALA A 44 -6.40 23.03 3.41
C ALA A 44 -7.81 23.61 3.43
N GLY A 45 -7.96 24.82 2.90
CA GLY A 45 -9.28 25.36 2.58
C GLY A 45 -9.96 24.62 1.43
N GLU A 46 -9.18 24.17 0.44
CA GLU A 46 -9.66 23.52 -0.78
C GLU A 46 -8.80 22.28 -1.03
N GLY A 47 -9.36 21.07 -1.13
CA GLY A 47 -8.58 19.85 -1.37
C GLY A 47 -7.60 19.54 -0.23
N GLY A 48 -8.05 18.89 0.84
CA GLY A 48 -7.22 18.64 2.03
C GLY A 48 -5.90 17.94 1.71
N GLY A 49 -5.90 16.97 0.79
CA GLY A 49 -4.68 16.42 0.19
C GLY A 49 -4.25 17.18 -1.06
N VAL A 50 -5.03 17.03 -2.14
CA VAL A 50 -4.72 17.58 -3.47
C VAL A 50 -5.86 18.45 -3.98
N PHE A 51 -5.53 19.62 -4.52
CA PHE A 51 -6.46 20.49 -5.23
C PHE A 51 -6.10 20.57 -6.72
N CYS A 52 -7.10 20.37 -7.59
CA CYS A 52 -6.97 20.45 -9.04
C CYS A 52 -7.94 21.50 -9.60
N LEU A 53 -7.38 22.52 -10.27
CA LEU A 53 -8.12 23.56 -10.98
C LEU A 53 -7.68 23.61 -12.44
N ASP A 54 -8.62 23.33 -13.36
CA ASP A 54 -8.34 23.31 -14.80
C ASP A 54 -7.14 22.41 -15.14
N SER A 55 -7.07 21.24 -14.50
CA SER A 55 -5.90 20.36 -14.46
C SER A 55 -6.32 18.90 -14.45
N ASP A 56 -5.64 18.08 -15.24
CA ASP A 56 -5.98 16.67 -15.52
C ASP A 56 -4.82 15.75 -15.10
N PRO A 57 -4.52 15.62 -13.79
CA PRO A 57 -3.46 14.73 -13.33
C PRO A 57 -3.84 13.26 -13.54
N THR A 58 -2.81 12.43 -13.69
CA THR A 58 -2.95 10.98 -13.53
C THR A 58 -2.41 10.59 -12.16
N ILE A 59 -3.24 9.93 -11.35
CA ILE A 59 -2.95 9.56 -9.97
C ILE A 59 -3.07 8.05 -9.84
N THR A 60 -1.99 7.38 -9.45
CA THR A 60 -1.91 5.91 -9.46
C THR A 60 -1.22 5.36 -8.21
N TYR A 61 -1.72 4.30 -7.59
CA TYR A 61 -1.07 3.68 -6.43
C TYR A 61 -0.88 4.66 -5.27
N CYS A 62 -1.81 5.60 -5.08
CA CYS A 62 -1.71 6.63 -4.06
C CYS A 62 -2.67 6.39 -2.90
N ILE A 63 -2.23 6.76 -1.70
CA ILE A 63 -3.03 6.71 -0.48
C ILE A 63 -3.33 8.13 -0.03
N PHE A 64 -4.61 8.45 0.12
CA PHE A 64 -5.11 9.69 0.69
C PHE A 64 -5.79 9.35 2.02
N ALA A 65 -5.11 9.63 3.13
CA ALA A 65 -5.57 9.21 4.44
C ALA A 65 -5.62 10.35 5.46
N LYS A 66 -6.76 10.55 6.11
CA LYS A 66 -6.90 11.54 7.21
C LYS A 66 -6.63 12.98 6.77
N ASN A 67 -6.85 13.32 5.49
CA ASN A 67 -6.73 14.69 5.03
C ASN A 67 -8.01 15.48 5.34
N GLU A 68 -7.89 16.78 5.55
CA GLU A 68 -8.99 17.63 6.00
C GLU A 68 -9.17 18.86 5.10
N ALA A 69 -10.38 19.03 4.58
CA ALA A 69 -10.82 20.25 3.93
C ALA A 69 -11.67 21.10 4.88
N THR A 70 -11.13 22.28 5.20
CA THR A 70 -11.71 23.25 6.15
C THR A 70 -12.52 24.35 5.46
N GLY A 71 -12.50 24.44 4.13
CA GLY A 71 -13.32 25.40 3.39
C GLY A 71 -14.72 24.88 3.08
N PHE A 72 -15.59 25.82 2.70
CA PHE A 72 -16.95 25.47 2.31
C PHE A 72 -16.95 24.83 0.93
N SER A 73 -17.51 23.63 0.85
CA SER A 73 -17.70 22.86 -0.39
C SER A 73 -16.39 22.44 -1.06
N ALA A 74 -15.46 21.93 -0.25
CA ALA A 74 -14.16 21.41 -0.64
C ALA A 74 -14.04 19.90 -0.30
N GLY A 75 -13.25 19.15 -1.07
CA GLY A 75 -13.01 17.72 -0.82
C GLY A 75 -11.83 17.44 0.11
N GLY A 76 -11.98 16.49 1.04
CA GLY A 76 -10.98 16.21 2.08
C GLY A 76 -9.72 15.54 1.54
N GLY A 77 -9.85 14.46 0.77
CA GLY A 77 -8.73 13.82 0.09
C GLY A 77 -8.31 14.59 -1.17
N LEU A 78 -9.25 14.76 -2.10
CA LEU A 78 -9.04 15.45 -3.38
C LEU A 78 -10.22 16.35 -3.74
N GLN A 79 -9.90 17.53 -4.26
CA GLN A 79 -10.88 18.42 -4.90
C GLN A 79 -10.51 18.62 -6.38
N GLY A 80 -11.45 18.33 -7.28
CA GLY A 80 -11.39 18.68 -8.69
C GLY A 80 -12.38 19.79 -9.05
N ARG A 81 -11.91 20.79 -9.79
CA ARG A 81 -12.71 21.90 -10.31
C ARG A 81 -12.36 22.14 -11.77
N SER A 82 -13.34 21.97 -12.65
CA SER A 82 -13.13 22.01 -14.10
C SER A 82 -11.95 21.10 -14.52
N ALA A 83 -11.85 19.94 -13.88
CA ALA A 83 -10.72 19.04 -13.96
C ALA A 83 -11.17 17.66 -14.49
N HIS A 84 -10.28 16.88 -15.06
CA HIS A 84 -10.56 15.54 -15.57
C HIS A 84 -9.50 14.54 -15.07
N PRO A 85 -9.33 14.38 -13.75
CA PRO A 85 -8.29 13.50 -13.22
C PRO A 85 -8.59 12.04 -13.56
N THR A 86 -7.53 11.29 -13.84
CA THR A 86 -7.57 9.82 -13.93
C THR A 86 -6.98 9.24 -12.65
N ILE A 87 -7.76 8.47 -11.90
CA ILE A 87 -7.42 7.95 -10.58
C ILE A 87 -7.53 6.42 -10.62
N ILE A 88 -6.41 5.72 -10.47
CA ILE A 88 -6.35 4.26 -10.65
C ILE A 88 -5.61 3.62 -9.47
N ASN A 89 -6.10 2.49 -8.93
CA ASN A 89 -5.43 1.78 -7.84
C ASN A 89 -5.10 2.73 -6.69
N CYS A 90 -6.07 3.49 -6.19
CA CYS A 90 -5.85 4.45 -5.10
C CYS A 90 -6.75 4.13 -3.91
N THR A 91 -6.31 4.51 -2.72
CA THR A 91 -7.11 4.37 -1.49
C THR A 91 -7.37 5.75 -0.90
N PHE A 92 -8.64 6.14 -0.80
CA PHE A 92 -9.11 7.30 -0.06
C PHE A 92 -9.79 6.78 1.20
N THR A 93 -9.31 7.21 2.37
CA THR A 93 -9.89 6.76 3.63
C THR A 93 -9.70 7.75 4.77
N GLU A 94 -10.67 7.82 5.68
CA GLU A 94 -10.62 8.67 6.88
C GLU A 94 -10.43 10.17 6.59
N ASN A 95 -10.63 10.61 5.35
CA ASN A 95 -10.58 12.01 4.94
C ASN A 95 -11.89 12.71 5.35
N THR A 96 -11.78 14.01 5.62
CA THR A 96 -12.88 14.78 6.19
C THR A 96 -13.06 16.10 5.44
N ALA A 97 -14.31 16.49 5.25
CA ALA A 97 -14.70 17.77 4.69
C ALA A 97 -15.86 18.35 5.52
N ILE A 98 -16.00 19.67 5.56
CA ILE A 98 -17.07 20.30 6.34
C ILE A 98 -18.47 20.02 5.75
N THR A 99 -18.57 19.89 4.43
CA THR A 99 -19.88 19.96 3.74
C THR A 99 -20.13 18.81 2.78
N ARG A 100 -19.18 18.50 1.89
CA ARG A 100 -19.34 17.52 0.83
C ARG A 100 -18.01 16.89 0.39
N GLY A 101 -18.05 15.62 -0.02
CA GLY A 101 -16.94 14.89 -0.63
C GLY A 101 -15.73 14.75 0.29
N GLY A 102 -15.91 14.09 1.43
CA GLY A 102 -14.83 13.78 2.36
C GLY A 102 -13.64 13.15 1.66
N GLY A 103 -13.88 12.15 0.82
CA GLY A 103 -12.84 11.53 0.01
C GLY A 103 -12.51 12.42 -1.17
N ILE A 104 -13.49 12.55 -2.07
CA ILE A 104 -13.34 13.28 -3.33
C ILE A 104 -14.52 14.20 -3.56
N ASN A 105 -14.24 15.42 -4.01
CA ASN A 105 -15.25 16.39 -4.40
C ASN A 105 -14.96 16.90 -5.82
N PHE A 106 -15.95 16.83 -6.70
CA PHE A 106 -15.88 17.23 -8.10
C PHE A 106 -16.91 18.31 -8.43
N LYS A 107 -16.42 19.37 -9.07
CA LYS A 107 -17.22 20.56 -9.37
C LYS A 107 -16.96 21.12 -10.76
N TYR A 108 -17.92 21.93 -11.23
CA TYR A 108 -17.82 22.68 -12.48
C TYR A 108 -17.51 21.78 -13.67
N TYR A 109 -18.38 20.80 -13.94
CA TYR A 109 -18.25 19.87 -15.07
C TYR A 109 -16.97 19.03 -15.07
N THR A 110 -16.55 18.59 -13.87
CA THR A 110 -15.42 17.66 -13.73
C THR A 110 -15.87 16.25 -14.15
N HIS A 111 -15.12 15.64 -15.07
CA HIS A 111 -15.35 14.28 -15.57
C HIS A 111 -14.13 13.41 -15.24
N ALA A 112 -14.10 12.88 -14.02
CA ALA A 112 -13.02 11.99 -13.60
C ALA A 112 -13.25 10.55 -14.07
N VAL A 113 -12.16 9.81 -14.20
CA VAL A 113 -12.18 8.34 -14.35
C VAL A 113 -11.54 7.76 -13.11
N ILE A 114 -12.29 6.94 -12.37
CA ILE A 114 -11.87 6.29 -11.13
C ILE A 114 -11.99 4.78 -11.33
N THR A 115 -10.88 4.05 -11.17
CA THR A 115 -10.86 2.60 -11.41
C THR A 115 -9.99 1.87 -10.40
N ASN A 116 -10.43 0.69 -9.95
CA ASN A 116 -9.69 -0.13 -8.98
C ASN A 116 -9.35 0.63 -7.68
N CYS A 117 -10.23 1.54 -7.24
CA CYS A 117 -9.97 2.33 -6.05
C CYS A 117 -10.78 1.83 -4.87
N ILE A 118 -10.28 2.11 -3.66
CA ILE A 118 -11.07 2.01 -2.43
C ILE A 118 -11.36 3.43 -1.95
N LEU A 119 -12.63 3.74 -1.71
CA LEU A 119 -13.06 4.95 -1.05
C LEU A 119 -13.92 4.55 0.15
N TRP A 120 -13.33 4.67 1.34
CA TRP A 120 -13.91 4.09 2.54
C TRP A 120 -13.68 4.92 3.80
N ASN A 121 -14.75 5.16 4.55
CA ASN A 121 -14.74 5.88 5.83
C ASN A 121 -14.31 7.35 5.68
N ASP A 122 -14.62 7.96 4.55
CA ASP A 122 -14.49 9.41 4.37
C ASP A 122 -15.80 10.13 4.77
N THR A 123 -15.69 11.35 5.31
CA THR A 123 -16.86 12.10 5.80
C THR A 123 -16.96 13.50 5.20
N PRO A 124 -18.15 13.95 4.76
CA PRO A 124 -19.45 13.31 4.96
C PRO A 124 -19.80 12.19 3.97
N GLU A 125 -19.14 12.13 2.81
CA GLU A 125 -19.30 11.06 1.84
C GLU A 125 -18.01 10.79 1.06
N GLU A 126 -17.90 9.61 0.47
CA GLU A 126 -16.73 9.15 -0.31
C GLU A 126 -16.51 9.99 -1.56
N ILE A 127 -17.57 10.21 -2.33
CA ILE A 127 -17.55 10.98 -3.57
C ILE A 127 -18.74 11.93 -3.58
N TYR A 128 -18.45 13.20 -3.86
CA TYR A 128 -19.47 14.18 -4.23
C TYR A 128 -19.17 14.74 -5.61
N ALA A 129 -20.19 14.76 -6.48
CA ALA A 129 -20.13 15.42 -7.77
C ALA A 129 -21.34 16.34 -7.92
N GLU A 130 -21.12 17.66 -8.02
CA GLU A 130 -22.20 18.65 -8.09
C GLU A 130 -22.82 18.72 -9.50
N ASP A 131 -21.96 18.88 -10.51
CA ASP A 131 -22.33 19.04 -11.93
C ASP A 131 -21.47 18.15 -12.84
N GLY A 132 -20.94 17.04 -12.30
CA GLY A 132 -20.05 16.11 -13.00
C GLY A 132 -20.62 14.70 -13.01
N ASP A 133 -20.23 13.92 -14.02
CA ASP A 133 -20.51 12.49 -14.13
C ASP A 133 -19.18 11.73 -14.11
N PRO A 134 -18.58 11.47 -12.93
CA PRO A 134 -17.38 10.66 -12.86
C PRO A 134 -17.71 9.22 -13.26
N ILE A 135 -16.85 8.63 -14.07
CA ILE A 135 -16.92 7.20 -14.40
C ILE A 135 -16.18 6.46 -13.30
N VAL A 136 -16.91 5.66 -12.52
CA VAL A 136 -16.36 4.88 -11.40
C VAL A 136 -16.62 3.41 -11.68
N THR A 137 -15.57 2.60 -11.82
CA THR A 137 -15.68 1.17 -12.15
C THR A 137 -14.68 0.34 -11.38
N TYR A 138 -15.05 -0.87 -10.98
CA TYR A 138 -14.20 -1.77 -10.20
C TYR A 138 -13.67 -1.11 -8.93
N CYS A 139 -14.48 -0.29 -8.27
CA CYS A 139 -14.12 0.36 -7.02
C CYS A 139 -14.95 -0.16 -5.85
N ASP A 140 -14.37 -0.16 -4.67
CA ASP A 140 -15.11 -0.31 -3.42
C ASP A 140 -15.43 1.09 -2.89
N VAL A 141 -16.72 1.43 -2.82
CA VAL A 141 -17.19 2.76 -2.42
C VAL A 141 -18.21 2.61 -1.31
N GLN A 142 -17.87 3.09 -0.10
CA GLN A 142 -18.80 3.08 1.03
C GLN A 142 -20.10 3.81 0.70
N GLY A 143 -21.23 3.14 0.94
CA GLY A 143 -22.56 3.65 0.59
C GLY A 143 -22.94 3.47 -0.89
N GLY A 144 -22.04 2.85 -1.67
CA GLY A 144 -22.23 2.43 -3.04
C GLY A 144 -22.04 3.54 -4.08
N TRP A 145 -21.64 3.13 -5.29
CA TRP A 145 -21.62 3.99 -6.47
C TRP A 145 -21.98 3.20 -7.73
N THR A 146 -22.79 3.77 -8.60
CA THR A 146 -23.19 3.08 -9.84
C THR A 146 -22.01 2.91 -10.79
N GLY A 147 -21.76 1.69 -11.25
CA GLY A 147 -20.72 1.39 -12.22
C GLY A 147 -20.42 -0.10 -12.30
N THR A 148 -19.77 -0.52 -13.38
CA THR A 148 -19.37 -1.91 -13.57
C THR A 148 -18.37 -2.32 -12.49
N GLY A 149 -18.58 -3.48 -11.86
CA GLY A 149 -17.63 -4.06 -10.92
C GLY A 149 -17.51 -3.35 -9.57
N ASN A 150 -18.28 -2.28 -9.32
CA ASN A 150 -18.24 -1.60 -8.03
C ASN A 150 -18.88 -2.46 -6.94
N ILE A 151 -18.31 -2.36 -5.73
CA ILE A 151 -18.80 -3.00 -4.52
C ILE A 151 -18.97 -1.96 -3.40
N ASP A 152 -19.65 -2.35 -2.33
CA ASP A 152 -19.85 -1.58 -1.10
C ASP A 152 -19.75 -2.58 0.06
N ALA A 153 -18.52 -2.85 0.50
CA ALA A 153 -18.24 -3.81 1.55
C ALA A 153 -17.00 -3.40 2.33
N ASP A 154 -16.93 -3.72 3.63
CA ASP A 154 -15.76 -3.37 4.45
C ASP A 154 -14.47 -3.92 3.79
N PRO A 155 -13.48 -3.07 3.43
CA PRO A 155 -12.26 -3.49 2.75
C PRO A 155 -11.35 -4.33 3.66
N LEU A 156 -11.67 -4.46 4.96
CA LEU A 156 -10.90 -5.21 5.94
C LEU A 156 -9.42 -4.80 5.94
N PHE A 157 -9.15 -3.49 6.08
CA PHE A 157 -7.79 -2.99 6.26
C PHE A 157 -7.12 -3.62 7.49
N ALA A 158 -5.81 -3.87 7.39
CA ALA A 158 -5.04 -4.55 8.41
C ALA A 158 -4.97 -3.78 9.74
N ASP A 159 -4.64 -2.47 9.72
CA ASP A 159 -4.53 -1.63 10.91
C ASP A 159 -4.56 -0.11 10.59
N THR A 160 -5.76 0.43 10.37
CA THR A 160 -5.96 1.86 10.06
C THR A 160 -5.51 2.80 11.20
N ALA A 161 -5.53 2.31 12.45
CA ALA A 161 -5.10 3.09 13.60
C ALA A 161 -3.60 3.43 13.52
N ASN A 162 -2.80 2.52 12.97
CA ASN A 162 -1.37 2.71 12.73
C ASN A 162 -1.03 3.10 11.28
N GLY A 163 -2.04 3.37 10.44
CA GLY A 163 -1.87 3.79 9.05
C GLY A 163 -1.50 2.64 8.10
N ASP A 164 -1.78 1.40 8.50
CA ASP A 164 -1.65 0.24 7.64
C ASP A 164 -2.96 -0.03 6.89
N TYR A 165 -2.99 0.38 5.63
CA TYR A 165 -4.13 0.23 4.73
C TYR A 165 -3.97 -0.96 3.77
N HIS A 166 -3.09 -1.92 4.06
CA HIS A 166 -3.09 -3.17 3.31
C HIS A 166 -4.41 -3.91 3.57
N LEU A 167 -4.90 -4.63 2.56
CA LEU A 167 -6.01 -5.55 2.71
C LEU A 167 -5.61 -6.70 3.64
N SER A 168 -6.57 -7.26 4.36
CA SER A 168 -6.34 -8.41 5.23
C SER A 168 -7.03 -9.67 4.73
N TRP A 169 -6.38 -10.80 4.96
CA TRP A 169 -6.94 -12.14 4.85
C TRP A 169 -6.35 -13.01 5.95
N ILE A 170 -6.93 -12.89 7.15
CA ILE A 170 -6.33 -13.41 8.40
C ILE A 170 -6.08 -14.93 8.33
N ASN A 171 -6.99 -15.67 7.72
CA ASN A 171 -6.89 -17.13 7.61
C ASN A 171 -6.32 -17.61 6.27
N PHE A 172 -5.68 -16.74 5.48
CA PHE A 172 -5.05 -17.12 4.20
C PHE A 172 -4.17 -18.38 4.36
N PRO A 173 -4.28 -19.38 3.46
CA PRO A 173 -5.04 -19.40 2.21
C PRO A 173 -6.44 -20.03 2.30
N ILE A 174 -7.05 -20.08 3.49
CA ILE A 174 -8.39 -20.63 3.68
C ILE A 174 -9.41 -19.58 3.22
N GLU A 175 -10.18 -19.87 2.17
CA GLU A 175 -11.26 -19.01 1.70
C GLU A 175 -12.39 -18.98 2.75
N ASP A 176 -12.50 -17.85 3.45
CA ASP A 176 -13.52 -17.60 4.46
C ASP A 176 -13.84 -16.10 4.55
N SER A 177 -14.69 -15.72 5.51
CA SER A 177 -15.12 -14.33 5.69
C SER A 177 -14.03 -13.40 6.22
N THR A 178 -12.80 -13.88 6.45
CA THR A 178 -11.67 -13.03 6.82
C THR A 178 -10.94 -12.48 5.60
N LYS A 179 -11.22 -12.98 4.39
CA LYS A 179 -10.72 -12.43 3.13
C LYS A 179 -11.40 -11.09 2.86
N SER A 180 -10.60 -10.05 2.67
CA SER A 180 -11.09 -8.77 2.17
C SER A 180 -11.84 -8.95 0.84
N PRO A 181 -13.03 -8.33 0.69
CA PRO A 181 -13.78 -8.36 -0.57
C PRO A 181 -13.07 -7.62 -1.71
N CYS A 182 -12.02 -6.85 -1.41
CA CYS A 182 -11.23 -6.10 -2.38
C CYS A 182 -10.10 -6.92 -3.01
N ILE A 183 -9.80 -8.11 -2.46
CA ILE A 183 -8.77 -9.01 -2.97
C ILE A 183 -9.29 -9.72 -4.24
N ASP A 184 -8.50 -9.71 -5.32
CA ASP A 184 -8.79 -10.25 -6.66
C ASP A 184 -10.08 -9.65 -7.29
N ALA A 185 -10.47 -8.45 -6.88
CA ALA A 185 -11.79 -7.87 -7.19
C ALA A 185 -11.77 -6.69 -8.19
N GLY A 186 -10.59 -6.19 -8.55
CA GLY A 186 -10.40 -5.11 -9.52
C GLY A 186 -10.75 -5.50 -10.96
N ASP A 187 -10.50 -4.57 -11.89
CA ASP A 187 -10.75 -4.75 -13.31
C ASP A 187 -9.99 -5.96 -13.86
N PRO A 188 -10.66 -7.03 -14.34
CA PRO A 188 -9.99 -8.21 -14.88
C PRO A 188 -9.21 -7.91 -16.19
N ALA A 189 -9.38 -6.73 -16.79
CA ALA A 189 -8.61 -6.27 -17.93
C ALA A 189 -7.39 -5.41 -17.57
N SER A 190 -7.22 -5.03 -16.30
CA SER A 190 -6.01 -4.31 -15.85
C SER A 190 -4.78 -5.21 -15.84
N LEU A 191 -3.61 -4.61 -15.57
CA LEU A 191 -2.42 -5.39 -15.26
C LEU A 191 -2.69 -6.25 -14.01
N LEU A 192 -2.18 -7.48 -14.03
CA LEU A 192 -2.18 -8.37 -12.86
C LEU A 192 -1.32 -7.80 -11.75
N ASP A 193 -1.62 -8.19 -10.52
CA ASP A 193 -0.79 -7.86 -9.38
C ASP A 193 0.58 -8.57 -9.45
N PRO A 194 1.59 -8.12 -8.68
CA PRO A 194 2.94 -8.68 -8.73
C PRO A 194 3.06 -10.19 -8.44
N ASP A 195 2.07 -10.78 -7.79
CA ASP A 195 1.94 -12.23 -7.55
C ASP A 195 1.17 -12.96 -8.66
N SER A 196 0.85 -12.26 -9.75
CA SER A 196 0.16 -12.74 -10.95
C SER A 196 -1.33 -13.08 -10.77
N THR A 197 -1.98 -12.51 -9.76
CA THR A 197 -3.43 -12.63 -9.57
C THR A 197 -4.19 -11.43 -10.18
N ILE A 198 -5.53 -11.47 -10.14
CA ILE A 198 -6.34 -10.35 -10.63
C ILE A 198 -6.02 -9.14 -9.75
N ALA A 199 -6.00 -7.94 -10.32
CA ALA A 199 -5.72 -6.75 -9.53
C ALA A 199 -6.66 -6.64 -8.32
N ASP A 200 -6.09 -6.37 -7.17
CA ASP A 200 -6.82 -5.92 -5.99
C ASP A 200 -7.34 -4.50 -6.19
N MET A 201 -8.43 -4.16 -5.50
CA MET A 201 -8.84 -2.77 -5.40
C MET A 201 -7.94 -2.03 -4.39
N GLY A 202 -7.65 -0.76 -4.67
CA GLY A 202 -6.91 0.13 -3.78
C GLY A 202 -5.45 0.31 -4.18
N ALA A 203 -4.69 1.01 -3.33
CA ALA A 203 -3.30 1.35 -3.58
C ALA A 203 -2.31 0.23 -3.30
N LEU A 204 -2.70 -0.75 -2.47
CA LEU A 204 -1.83 -1.79 -1.93
C LEU A 204 -2.47 -3.15 -2.20
N TYR A 205 -1.79 -3.97 -3.01
CA TYR A 205 -2.20 -5.35 -3.24
C TYR A 205 -1.84 -6.26 -2.05
N PHE A 206 -2.60 -7.32 -1.88
CA PHE A 206 -2.37 -8.42 -0.97
C PHE A 206 -1.63 -9.54 -1.70
N SER A 207 -0.42 -9.86 -1.26
CA SER A 207 0.35 -10.95 -1.86
C SER A 207 -0.23 -12.31 -1.47
N GLN A 208 -0.69 -13.06 -2.48
CA GLN A 208 -1.15 -14.44 -2.39
C GLN A 208 -0.01 -15.45 -2.65
N GLU A 209 1.25 -15.01 -2.56
CA GLU A 209 2.39 -15.91 -2.62
C GLU A 209 2.45 -16.77 -1.35
N VAL A 210 2.03 -18.04 -1.46
CA VAL A 210 2.28 -19.07 -0.45
C VAL A 210 3.74 -19.53 -0.54
N GLY A 211 4.65 -18.86 0.18
CA GLY A 211 6.06 -19.27 0.29
C GLY A 211 7.00 -18.19 0.84
N ILE A 212 8.27 -18.55 1.06
CA ILE A 212 9.35 -17.58 1.32
C ILE A 212 9.89 -17.14 -0.04
N ARG A 213 9.80 -15.84 -0.38
CA ARG A 213 10.69 -15.25 -1.39
C ARG A 213 12.13 -15.39 -0.88
N GLU A 214 12.95 -16.17 -1.55
CA GLU A 214 14.40 -16.16 -1.29
C GLU A 214 14.92 -14.73 -1.61
N GLU A 215 15.22 -13.94 -0.56
CA GLU A 215 15.90 -12.67 -0.75
C GLU A 215 17.25 -12.88 -1.46
N THR A 216 17.71 -11.87 -2.21
CA THR A 216 19.03 -11.85 -2.83
C THR A 216 20.10 -12.22 -1.80
N THR A 217 20.71 -13.38 -2.01
CA THR A 217 21.75 -13.96 -1.18
C THR A 217 22.78 -12.92 -0.75
N LYS A 218 23.02 -12.79 0.57
CA LYS A 218 24.29 -12.20 1.04
C LYS A 218 25.42 -13.11 0.57
N PRO A 219 26.34 -12.65 -0.30
CA PRO A 219 27.44 -13.49 -0.72
C PRO A 219 28.29 -13.86 0.50
N ILE A 220 28.53 -15.15 0.68
CA ILE A 220 29.49 -15.66 1.64
C ILE A 220 30.88 -15.25 1.13
N THR A 221 31.47 -14.21 1.70
CA THR A 221 32.79 -13.67 1.28
C THR A 221 33.97 -14.55 1.70
N PHE A 222 33.72 -15.65 2.42
CA PHE A 222 34.72 -16.67 2.72
C PHE A 222 34.15 -18.08 2.49
N TYR A 223 34.37 -18.63 1.29
CA TYR A 223 34.08 -20.03 1.01
C TYR A 223 35.15 -20.92 1.65
N GLN A 224 34.88 -21.42 2.86
CA GLN A 224 35.40 -22.71 3.27
C GLN A 224 34.31 -23.73 2.99
N GLY A 225 34.62 -24.79 2.24
CA GLY A 225 33.67 -25.88 2.01
C GLY A 225 33.12 -26.43 3.33
N PRO A 226 31.96 -27.10 3.31
CA PRO A 226 31.35 -27.57 4.54
C PRO A 226 32.30 -28.47 5.33
N THR A 227 32.41 -28.24 6.63
CA THR A 227 33.16 -29.15 7.50
C THR A 227 32.31 -30.39 7.74
N ILE A 228 32.75 -31.53 7.18
CA ILE A 228 32.09 -32.82 7.38
C ILE A 228 32.71 -33.50 8.61
N PHE A 229 31.88 -33.94 9.54
CA PHE A 229 32.34 -34.57 10.78
C PHE A 229 31.42 -35.73 11.21
N SER A 230 31.97 -36.66 11.98
CA SER A 230 31.28 -37.87 12.47
C SER A 230 31.39 -38.04 13.99
N GLY A 231 31.79 -37.00 14.71
CA GLY A 231 32.02 -36.99 16.15
C GLY A 231 31.35 -35.79 16.84
N PRO A 232 31.74 -35.44 18.07
CA PRO A 232 31.29 -34.20 18.70
C PRO A 232 31.73 -32.96 17.90
N LEU A 233 30.86 -31.97 17.79
CA LEU A 233 31.20 -30.70 17.17
C LEU A 233 32.11 -29.89 18.11
N VAL A 234 33.30 -29.51 17.64
CA VAL A 234 34.22 -28.68 18.41
C VAL A 234 34.04 -27.22 17.99
N LEU A 235 33.58 -26.39 18.92
CA LEU A 235 33.34 -24.97 18.68
C LEU A 235 34.61 -24.13 18.92
N PRO A 236 34.76 -22.97 18.23
CA PRO A 236 35.87 -22.06 18.47
C PRO A 236 35.95 -21.60 19.94
N GLN A 237 37.08 -21.88 20.60
CA GLN A 237 37.29 -21.47 21.98
C GLN A 237 37.27 -19.95 22.13
N GLY A 238 36.62 -19.45 23.19
CA GLY A 238 36.53 -18.02 23.50
C GLY A 238 35.54 -17.23 22.64
N LYS A 239 34.74 -17.88 21.79
CA LYS A 239 33.66 -17.24 21.02
C LYS A 239 32.29 -17.73 21.51
N ASN A 240 31.34 -16.81 21.66
CA ASN A 240 29.95 -17.17 21.87
C ASN A 240 29.36 -17.63 20.52
N CYS A 241 29.05 -18.92 20.42
CA CYS A 241 28.61 -19.55 19.18
C CYS A 241 27.16 -20.03 19.34
N ARG A 242 26.33 -19.81 18.32
CA ARG A 242 25.00 -20.42 18.21
C ARG A 242 24.98 -21.38 17.02
N ILE A 243 24.20 -22.44 17.11
CA ILE A 243 24.10 -23.44 16.04
C ILE A 243 22.65 -23.51 15.61
N TYR A 244 22.42 -23.47 14.31
CA TYR A 244 21.08 -23.60 13.74
C TYR A 244 21.01 -24.80 12.80
N ASP A 245 19.88 -25.50 12.79
CA ASP A 245 19.57 -26.47 11.74
C ASP A 245 19.07 -25.78 10.47
N ILE A 246 18.74 -26.57 9.44
CA ILE A 246 18.21 -26.07 8.17
C ILE A 246 16.86 -25.35 8.28
N THR A 247 16.15 -25.52 9.39
CA THR A 247 14.86 -24.86 9.66
C THR A 247 15.03 -23.54 10.44
N GLY A 248 16.27 -23.17 10.80
CA GLY A 248 16.57 -21.96 11.56
C GLY A 248 16.37 -22.10 13.07
N ARG A 249 16.12 -23.32 13.57
CA ARG A 249 15.99 -23.58 15.01
C ARG A 249 17.36 -23.65 15.66
N GLU A 250 17.54 -23.00 16.81
CA GLU A 250 18.75 -23.13 17.62
C GLU A 250 18.87 -24.53 18.25
N ILE A 251 20.02 -25.18 18.06
CA ILE A 251 20.31 -26.55 18.50
C ILE A 251 21.52 -26.55 19.44
N ASP A 252 21.44 -27.35 20.50
CA ASP A 252 22.58 -27.61 21.38
C ASP A 252 23.66 -28.43 20.64
N ALA A 253 24.90 -27.92 20.68
CA ALA A 253 26.09 -28.54 20.09
C ALA A 253 26.31 -29.99 20.53
N ASN A 254 25.86 -30.36 21.73
CA ASN A 254 26.04 -31.70 22.28
C ASN A 254 24.99 -32.70 21.79
N HIS A 255 23.92 -32.23 21.15
CA HIS A 255 22.75 -33.03 20.77
C HIS A 255 22.44 -32.98 19.27
N LEU A 256 23.49 -32.93 18.44
CA LEU A 256 23.34 -32.92 16.98
C LEU A 256 23.01 -34.32 16.45
N LEU A 257 21.98 -34.41 15.61
CA LEU A 257 21.70 -35.59 14.79
C LEU A 257 22.45 -35.50 13.46
N PRO A 258 22.51 -36.56 12.64
CA PRO A 258 22.98 -36.44 11.26
C PRO A 258 22.16 -35.38 10.51
N GLY A 259 22.84 -34.42 9.89
CA GLY A 259 22.17 -33.24 9.33
C GLY A 259 23.12 -32.12 8.94
N VAL A 260 22.54 -31.06 8.41
CA VAL A 260 23.25 -29.84 8.01
C VAL A 260 22.97 -28.76 9.05
N TYR A 261 24.04 -28.10 9.50
CA TYR A 261 23.97 -27.07 10.53
C TYR A 261 24.80 -25.85 10.15
N PHE A 262 24.43 -24.71 10.72
CA PHE A 262 25.09 -23.43 10.54
C PHE A 262 25.60 -22.90 11.87
N ILE A 263 26.85 -22.48 11.91
CA ILE A 263 27.46 -21.90 13.12
C ILE A 263 27.48 -20.38 12.98
N GLU A 264 26.82 -19.70 13.90
CA GLU A 264 26.79 -18.25 14.00
C GLU A 264 27.74 -17.77 15.10
N VAL A 265 28.50 -16.72 14.80
CA VAL A 265 29.28 -15.96 15.79
C VAL A 265 28.99 -14.48 15.58
N LYS A 266 28.50 -13.81 16.62
CA LYS A 266 28.20 -12.37 16.62
C LYS A 266 27.27 -11.93 15.47
N GLY A 267 26.21 -12.70 15.17
CA GLY A 267 25.23 -12.36 14.14
C GLY A 267 25.63 -12.72 12.70
N TYR A 268 26.77 -13.39 12.51
CA TYR A 268 27.23 -13.83 11.19
C TYR A 268 27.37 -15.35 11.15
N ILE A 269 26.79 -15.99 10.13
CA ILE A 269 27.07 -17.40 9.83
C ILE A 269 28.50 -17.50 9.33
N ILE A 270 29.35 -18.14 10.12
CA ILE A 270 30.78 -18.27 9.83
C ILE A 270 31.14 -19.62 9.23
N ASN A 271 30.30 -20.64 9.40
CA ASN A 271 30.59 -21.97 8.89
C ASN A 271 29.33 -22.80 8.65
N LYS A 272 29.39 -23.66 7.62
CA LYS A 272 28.44 -24.73 7.37
C LYS A 272 29.08 -26.05 7.79
N VAL A 273 28.40 -26.84 8.61
CA VAL A 273 28.89 -28.14 9.06
C VAL A 273 27.88 -29.24 8.71
N ILE A 274 28.38 -30.42 8.36
CA ILE A 274 27.56 -31.58 8.01
C ILE A 274 27.95 -32.72 8.95
N LYS A 275 27.01 -33.13 9.80
CA LYS A 275 27.16 -34.32 10.64
C LYS A 275 26.68 -35.53 9.85
N VAL A 276 27.56 -36.49 9.59
CA VAL A 276 27.24 -37.68 8.78
C VAL A 276 26.94 -38.93 9.60
N LYS A 277 27.31 -38.94 10.89
CA LYS A 277 27.03 -40.01 11.86
C LYS A 277 26.88 -39.41 13.25
#